data_AF-A0A8T5IET2-F1
#
_entry.id   AF-A0A8T5IET2-F1
#
_cell.length_a   1.000
_cell.length_b   1.000
_cell.length_c   1.000
_cell.angle_alpha   90.00
_cell.angle_beta   90.00
_cell.angle_gamma   90.00
#
_symmetry.space_group_name_H-M   'P 1'
#
loop_
_entity.id
_entity.type
_entity.pdbx_description
1 polymer ?
#
loop_
_entity_poly.entity_id
_entity_poly.type
_entity_poly.pdbx_seq_one_letter_code
_entity_poly.pdbx_strand_id
1 'polypeptide(L)'
;MVKQFEDQEGRRRRVTYFRRVVEKPMEFEESLLELIRRMGPVKLHTLRFYVSRAAEILSMALRNLETEGRITRVVALQPEPTDFYCTPEEAEFLRTPRREDRTLRILTQSDPYCSRFIWEVRSKLKGGWYLPVFKGVDPVGKILMYRVNDYLEVKDLQVPYAYLDEFCTAFEVLLDNWSDQLIDVAVMTAFNGEPVSDLDETSLKVLEGIGFKKAGERLIRGGIIDPQPRELAERALFHQHHLHQHSRLENETMALKHMTETRDDFALRGRCELYRVNLKSMATANQLHMGINLRGHQVWSSLDHFRELVSIRGMEPDEELWDVLEFFGNNSDPKLFMERAAMKRAAFRKLIQPLLRSGHLVQDYRSGFKTVDPLPNVDRPVLRKEYLRKLVKAFPVLTLKQLQRIAGTAFKPEEVKSILAEFEEDGTLIKGFLIHDLHEVCWGRKGLLEESSNIAPIRDFVLPPSDYLAPYFSDILRQRFGFGSAYLVFRNAEPVAAFKANTREKVIDVTDFVGEESGWRIIKEFAWEHQLPLKTSIRIGGKKMR
;
A
#
# COMPACT_ATOMS: atom_id res chain seq x y z
N MET A 1 -15.44 1.54 -25.91
CA MET A 1 -14.24 2.15 -25.30
C MET A 1 -13.63 1.11 -24.39
N VAL A 2 -12.40 0.68 -24.65
CA VAL A 2 -11.67 -0.19 -23.73
C VAL A 2 -10.77 0.69 -22.89
N LYS A 3 -10.85 0.49 -21.58
CA LYS A 3 -9.98 1.16 -20.61
C LYS A 3 -8.63 0.45 -20.65
N GLN A 4 -7.65 1.05 -21.31
CA GLN A 4 -6.28 0.56 -21.30
C GLN A 4 -5.49 1.33 -20.25
N PHE A 5 -4.58 0.63 -19.59
CA PHE A 5 -3.68 1.19 -18.61
C PHE A 5 -2.28 1.13 -19.20
N GLU A 6 -1.61 2.28 -19.32
CA GLU A 6 -0.21 2.33 -19.71
C GLU A 6 0.63 2.71 -18.50
N ASP A 7 1.71 1.97 -18.29
CA ASP A 7 2.71 2.27 -17.29
C ASP A 7 3.67 3.32 -17.85
N GLN A 8 3.54 4.57 -17.38
CA GLN A 8 4.54 5.61 -17.64
C GLN A 8 5.63 5.58 -16.58
N GLU A 9 6.88 5.75 -17.01
CA GLU A 9 8.03 5.83 -16.12
C GLU A 9 7.93 7.06 -15.19
N GLY A 10 8.33 6.87 -13.92
CA GLY A 10 8.31 7.93 -12.91
C GLY A 10 6.92 8.26 -12.31
N ARG A 11 5.83 7.65 -12.79
CA ARG A 11 4.48 7.85 -12.24
C ARG A 11 4.02 6.68 -11.36
N ARG A 12 3.47 7.03 -10.19
CA ARG A 12 2.91 6.06 -9.22
C ARG A 12 1.55 5.49 -9.62
N ARG A 13 0.84 6.13 -10.55
CA ARG A 13 -0.48 5.68 -11.06
C ARG A 13 -0.39 5.45 -12.56
N ARG A 14 -0.95 4.33 -13.04
CA ARG A 14 -1.09 4.03 -14.47
C ARG A 14 -1.89 5.13 -15.17
N VAL A 15 -1.44 5.55 -16.34
CA VAL A 15 -2.19 6.49 -17.16
C VAL A 15 -3.35 5.72 -17.79
N THR A 16 -4.56 6.24 -17.61
CA THR A 16 -5.76 5.61 -18.17
C THR A 16 -6.00 6.19 -19.55
N TYR A 17 -5.90 5.34 -20.57
CA TYR A 17 -6.30 5.67 -21.93
C TYR A 17 -7.65 5.02 -22.22
N PHE A 18 -8.58 5.82 -22.72
CA PHE A 18 -9.81 5.30 -23.27
C PHE A 18 -9.59 5.10 -24.77
N ARG A 19 -9.13 3.90 -25.15
CA ARG A 19 -9.00 3.57 -26.56
C ARG A 19 -10.37 3.14 -27.07
N ARG A 20 -10.87 3.83 -28.10
CA ARG A 20 -12.04 3.34 -28.84
C ARG A 20 -11.54 2.18 -29.68
N VAL A 21 -11.70 0.95 -29.16
CA VAL A 21 -11.50 -0.26 -29.97
C VAL A 21 -12.54 -0.19 -31.08
N VAL A 22 -12.07 0.03 -32.30
CA VAL A 22 -12.87 -0.02 -33.53
C VAL A 22 -12.74 -1.44 -34.07
N GLU A 23 -13.23 -2.41 -33.29
CA GLU A 23 -13.60 -3.69 -33.89
C GLU A 23 -14.89 -3.45 -34.65
N LYS A 24 -14.99 -3.98 -35.87
CA LYS A 24 -16.25 -3.97 -36.60
C LYS A 24 -17.24 -4.77 -35.74
N PRO A 25 -18.31 -4.15 -35.20
CA PRO A 25 -19.25 -4.87 -34.38
C PRO A 25 -19.85 -6.00 -35.22
N MET A 26 -20.01 -7.17 -34.60
CA MET A 26 -20.78 -8.25 -35.22
C MET A 26 -22.16 -7.74 -35.61
N GLU A 27 -22.73 -8.32 -36.66
CA GLU A 27 -24.11 -8.01 -37.00
C GLU A 27 -25.04 -8.41 -35.85
N PHE A 28 -26.17 -7.73 -35.72
CA PHE A 28 -27.02 -7.86 -34.54
C PHE A 28 -27.52 -9.29 -34.33
N GLU A 29 -27.95 -9.97 -35.40
CA GLU A 29 -28.43 -11.35 -35.35
C GLU A 29 -27.32 -12.35 -34.99
N GLU A 30 -26.09 -12.14 -35.49
CA GLU A 30 -24.93 -12.96 -35.12
C GLU A 30 -24.55 -12.77 -33.66
N SER A 31 -24.54 -11.52 -33.19
CA SER A 31 -24.29 -11.18 -31.78
C SER A 31 -25.34 -11.81 -30.87
N LEU A 32 -26.61 -11.78 -31.28
CA LEU A 32 -27.73 -12.36 -30.55
C LEU A 32 -27.62 -13.89 -30.49
N LEU A 33 -27.24 -14.54 -31.60
CA LEU A 33 -26.99 -15.97 -31.63
C LEU A 33 -25.86 -16.36 -30.67
N GLU A 34 -24.74 -15.64 -30.68
CA GLU A 34 -23.61 -15.93 -29.78
C GLU A 34 -24.00 -15.74 -28.30
N LEU A 35 -24.82 -14.72 -28.00
CA LEU A 35 -25.39 -14.54 -26.67
C LEU A 35 -26.27 -15.72 -26.26
N ILE A 36 -27.17 -16.18 -27.13
CA ILE A 36 -28.03 -17.34 -26.87
C ILE A 36 -27.20 -18.62 -26.73
N ARG A 37 -26.13 -18.80 -27.51
CA ARG A 37 -25.23 -19.95 -27.38
C ARG A 37 -24.52 -20.02 -26.03
N ARG A 38 -24.18 -18.87 -25.43
CA ARG A 38 -23.48 -18.84 -24.13
C ARG A 38 -24.41 -18.88 -22.93
N MET A 39 -25.60 -18.31 -23.09
CA MET A 39 -26.55 -18.12 -22.00
C MET A 39 -27.76 -19.05 -22.13
N GLY A 40 -27.92 -19.80 -23.21
CA GLY A 40 -29.09 -20.64 -23.45
C GLY A 40 -29.32 -21.65 -22.33
N PRO A 41 -30.58 -22.05 -22.07
CA PRO A 41 -31.84 -21.52 -22.60
C PRO A 41 -32.28 -20.22 -21.89
N VAL A 42 -32.78 -19.23 -22.64
CA VAL A 42 -33.05 -17.88 -22.09
C VAL A 42 -34.40 -17.32 -22.53
N LYS A 43 -35.08 -16.60 -21.64
CA LYS A 43 -36.37 -15.93 -21.92
C LYS A 43 -36.16 -14.64 -22.71
N LEU A 44 -37.15 -14.26 -23.53
CA LEU A 44 -37.16 -12.96 -24.23
C LEU A 44 -36.94 -11.77 -23.28
N HIS A 45 -37.62 -11.77 -22.14
CA HIS A 45 -37.49 -10.69 -21.15
C HIS A 45 -36.06 -10.57 -20.61
N THR A 46 -35.38 -11.69 -20.38
CA THR A 46 -33.99 -11.70 -19.89
C THR A 46 -33.02 -11.16 -20.93
N LEU A 47 -33.22 -11.50 -22.22
CA LEU A 47 -32.41 -10.98 -23.33
C LEU A 47 -32.45 -9.45 -23.43
N ARG A 48 -33.57 -8.81 -23.04
CA ARG A 48 -33.70 -7.35 -23.02
C ARG A 48 -32.72 -6.64 -22.08
N PHE A 49 -32.19 -7.32 -21.07
CA PHE A 49 -31.17 -6.74 -20.19
C PHE A 49 -29.78 -6.71 -20.82
N TYR A 50 -29.54 -7.55 -21.84
CA TYR A 50 -28.25 -7.66 -22.54
C TYR A 50 -28.24 -6.92 -23.88
N VAL A 51 -29.40 -6.54 -24.40
CA VAL A 51 -29.57 -5.95 -25.73
C VAL A 51 -30.11 -4.53 -25.63
N SER A 52 -29.42 -3.58 -26.27
CA SER A 52 -29.82 -2.16 -26.28
C SER A 52 -30.84 -1.80 -27.38
N ARG A 53 -31.30 -2.78 -28.17
CA ARG A 53 -32.28 -2.59 -29.25
C ARG A 53 -33.72 -2.61 -28.73
N ALA A 54 -34.63 -2.02 -29.50
CA ALA A 54 -36.06 -2.06 -29.22
C ALA A 54 -36.58 -3.51 -29.21
N ALA A 55 -37.62 -3.77 -28.42
CA ALA A 55 -38.19 -5.10 -28.25
C ALA A 55 -38.69 -5.69 -29.58
N GLU A 56 -39.23 -4.86 -30.47
CA GLU A 56 -39.69 -5.26 -31.80
C GLU A 56 -38.56 -5.82 -32.67
N ILE A 57 -37.42 -5.13 -32.69
CA ILE A 57 -36.22 -5.54 -33.43
C ILE A 57 -35.67 -6.85 -32.87
N LEU A 58 -35.66 -7.01 -31.55
CA LEU A 58 -35.24 -8.25 -30.89
C LEU A 58 -36.17 -9.42 -31.27
N SER A 59 -37.49 -9.22 -31.23
CA SER A 59 -38.47 -10.24 -31.62
C SER A 59 -38.36 -10.63 -33.09
N MET A 60 -38.13 -9.66 -33.98
CA MET A 60 -37.88 -9.94 -35.41
C MET A 60 -36.61 -10.77 -35.61
N ALA A 61 -35.51 -10.37 -34.97
CA ALA A 61 -34.24 -11.10 -35.05
C ALA A 61 -34.36 -12.54 -34.53
N LEU A 62 -35.07 -12.75 -33.41
CA LEU A 62 -35.34 -14.10 -32.89
C LEU A 62 -36.17 -14.94 -33.88
N ARG A 63 -37.20 -14.35 -34.49
CA ARG A 63 -38.04 -15.04 -35.49
C ARG A 63 -37.24 -15.41 -36.74
N ASN A 64 -36.36 -14.53 -37.21
CA ASN A 64 -35.47 -14.81 -38.33
C ASN A 64 -34.53 -15.97 -38.00
N LEU A 65 -33.84 -15.91 -36.85
CA LEU A 65 -32.93 -16.96 -36.39
C LEU A 65 -33.65 -18.31 -36.17
N GLU A 66 -34.91 -18.30 -35.71
CA GLU A 66 -35.73 -19.50 -35.55
C GLU A 66 -36.15 -20.07 -36.92
N THR A 67 -36.54 -19.22 -37.87
CA THR A 67 -36.92 -19.63 -39.24
C THR A 67 -35.73 -20.20 -40.01
N GLU A 68 -34.52 -19.66 -39.78
CA GLU A 68 -33.26 -20.17 -40.32
C GLU A 68 -32.78 -21.46 -39.63
N GLY A 69 -33.44 -21.90 -38.55
CA GLY A 69 -33.06 -23.08 -37.77
C GLY A 69 -31.79 -22.91 -36.94
N ARG A 70 -31.31 -21.67 -36.74
CA ARG A 70 -30.10 -21.38 -35.94
C ARG A 70 -30.36 -21.37 -34.44
N ILE A 71 -31.60 -21.11 -34.04
CA ILE A 71 -32.09 -21.25 -32.66
C ILE A 71 -33.36 -22.08 -32.64
N THR A 72 -33.70 -22.62 -31.48
CA THR A 72 -34.91 -23.41 -31.25
C THR A 72 -35.63 -22.87 -30.02
N ARG A 73 -36.96 -22.79 -30.14
CA ARG A 73 -37.84 -22.41 -29.04
C ARG A 73 -38.30 -23.64 -28.26
N VAL A 74 -38.03 -23.63 -26.96
CA VAL A 74 -38.41 -24.69 -26.02
C VAL A 74 -39.39 -24.11 -25.00
N VAL A 75 -40.49 -24.82 -24.76
CA VAL A 75 -41.54 -24.37 -23.85
C VAL A 75 -41.43 -25.12 -22.53
N ALA A 76 -41.19 -24.39 -21.43
CA ALA A 76 -41.32 -24.95 -20.09
C ALA A 76 -42.78 -24.89 -19.67
N LEU A 77 -43.37 -26.03 -19.30
CA LEU A 77 -44.81 -26.15 -19.00
C LEU A 77 -45.18 -25.70 -17.56
N GLN A 78 -44.21 -25.57 -16.66
CA GLN A 78 -44.42 -25.18 -15.27
C GLN A 78 -43.43 -24.08 -14.83
N PRO A 79 -43.82 -23.16 -13.92
CA PRO A 79 -45.15 -23.01 -13.32
C PRO A 79 -46.22 -22.47 -14.29
N GLU A 80 -45.81 -21.76 -15.34
CA GLU A 80 -46.67 -21.32 -16.45
C GLU A 80 -45.95 -21.58 -17.79
N PRO A 81 -46.67 -21.87 -18.89
CA PRO A 81 -46.08 -22.05 -20.21
C PRO A 81 -45.21 -20.85 -20.60
N THR A 82 -43.89 -21.05 -20.58
CA THR A 82 -42.92 -19.99 -20.86
C THR A 82 -41.98 -20.40 -21.97
N ASP A 83 -41.85 -19.53 -22.97
CA ASP A 83 -40.94 -19.71 -24.11
C ASP A 83 -39.49 -19.37 -23.72
N PHE A 84 -38.58 -20.29 -24.02
CA PHE A 84 -37.13 -20.12 -23.94
C PHE A 84 -36.50 -20.31 -25.32
N TYR A 85 -35.46 -19.55 -25.59
CA TYR A 85 -34.65 -19.66 -26.80
C TYR A 85 -33.31 -20.29 -26.46
N CYS A 86 -32.89 -21.26 -27.24
CA CYS A 86 -31.63 -21.99 -27.10
C CYS A 86 -31.12 -22.42 -28.48
N THR A 87 -29.92 -22.99 -28.55
CA THR A 87 -29.43 -23.61 -29.77
C THR A 87 -30.13 -24.96 -30.04
N PRO A 88 -30.18 -25.45 -31.29
CA PRO A 88 -30.75 -26.77 -31.59
C PRO A 88 -30.07 -27.90 -30.80
N GLU A 89 -28.75 -27.85 -30.65
CA GLU A 89 -27.96 -28.80 -29.86
C GLU A 89 -28.37 -28.81 -28.38
N GLU A 90 -28.57 -27.63 -27.79
CA GLU A 90 -29.09 -27.51 -26.42
C GLU A 90 -30.53 -28.02 -26.30
N ALA A 91 -31.38 -27.81 -27.31
CA ALA A 91 -32.76 -28.30 -27.31
C ALA A 91 -32.81 -29.84 -27.28
N GLU A 92 -31.91 -30.52 -28.02
CA GLU A 92 -31.74 -31.97 -27.94
C GLU A 92 -31.20 -32.41 -26.58
N PHE A 93 -30.22 -31.67 -26.06
CA PHE A 93 -29.63 -31.92 -24.75
C PHE A 93 -30.68 -31.89 -23.62
N LEU A 94 -31.60 -30.92 -23.64
CA LEU A 94 -32.67 -30.76 -22.66
C LEU A 94 -33.71 -31.89 -22.67
N ARG A 95 -33.87 -32.61 -23.79
CA ARG A 95 -34.79 -33.76 -23.88
C ARG A 95 -34.23 -34.99 -23.16
N THR A 96 -32.91 -35.02 -22.91
CA THR A 96 -32.26 -36.15 -22.25
C THR A 96 -32.28 -35.94 -20.74
N PRO A 97 -32.89 -36.84 -19.94
CA PRO A 97 -32.84 -36.74 -18.49
C PRO A 97 -31.39 -36.91 -18.01
N ARG A 98 -30.87 -35.87 -17.36
CA ARG A 98 -29.52 -35.84 -16.78
C ARG A 98 -29.60 -35.66 -15.28
N ARG A 99 -28.55 -36.12 -14.60
CA ARG A 99 -28.36 -35.76 -13.19
C ARG A 99 -28.16 -34.25 -13.10
N GLU A 100 -28.89 -33.63 -12.18
CA GLU A 100 -28.72 -32.22 -11.88
C GLU A 100 -27.29 -31.96 -11.42
N ASP A 101 -26.76 -30.83 -11.85
CA ASP A 101 -25.50 -30.32 -11.32
C ASP A 101 -25.71 -29.97 -9.84
N ARG A 102 -24.98 -30.65 -8.97
CA ARG A 102 -24.98 -30.39 -7.53
C ARG A 102 -23.60 -29.95 -7.06
N THR A 103 -22.78 -29.37 -7.91
CA THR A 103 -21.50 -28.80 -7.49
C THR A 103 -21.72 -27.50 -6.73
N LEU A 104 -20.95 -27.32 -5.65
CA LEU A 104 -21.00 -26.10 -4.85
C LEU A 104 -20.08 -25.05 -5.45
N ARG A 105 -20.56 -23.81 -5.59
CA ARG A 105 -19.82 -22.69 -6.18
C ARG A 105 -20.02 -21.41 -5.38
N ILE A 106 -18.98 -20.61 -5.29
CA ILE A 106 -19.05 -19.24 -4.76
C ILE A 106 -18.85 -18.29 -5.95
N LEU A 107 -19.83 -17.43 -6.18
CA LEU A 107 -19.86 -16.56 -7.36
C LEU A 107 -19.95 -15.10 -6.93
N THR A 108 -19.63 -14.18 -7.86
CA THR A 108 -19.87 -12.75 -7.65
C THR A 108 -21.30 -12.39 -8.03
N GLN A 109 -21.89 -11.35 -7.44
CA GLN A 109 -23.24 -10.92 -7.81
C GLN A 109 -23.36 -10.44 -9.26
N SER A 110 -22.24 -10.00 -9.84
CA SER A 110 -22.17 -9.56 -11.23
C SER A 110 -22.01 -10.72 -12.22
N ASP A 111 -21.84 -11.95 -11.72
CA ASP A 111 -21.74 -13.12 -12.58
C ASP A 111 -23.06 -13.30 -13.39
N PRO A 112 -22.98 -13.55 -14.71
CA PRO A 112 -24.16 -13.80 -15.53
C PRO A 112 -25.04 -14.94 -15.02
N TYR A 113 -24.45 -15.96 -14.39
CA TYR A 113 -25.17 -17.05 -13.74
C TYR A 113 -26.01 -16.56 -12.55
N CYS A 114 -25.40 -15.79 -11.64
CA CYS A 114 -26.08 -15.18 -10.49
C CYS A 114 -27.22 -14.26 -10.89
N SER A 115 -27.04 -13.50 -11.98
CA SER A 115 -28.01 -12.52 -12.48
C SER A 115 -29.36 -13.16 -12.84
N ARG A 116 -29.37 -14.45 -13.21
CA ARG A 116 -30.59 -15.21 -13.54
C ARG A 116 -31.44 -15.48 -12.30
N PHE A 117 -30.79 -15.64 -11.16
CA PHE A 117 -31.41 -15.99 -9.87
C PHE A 117 -31.39 -14.81 -8.90
N ILE A 118 -31.33 -13.57 -9.41
CA ILE A 118 -31.10 -12.39 -8.58
C ILE A 118 -32.21 -12.16 -7.56
N TRP A 119 -33.44 -12.59 -7.86
CA TRP A 119 -34.58 -12.47 -6.94
C TRP A 119 -34.48 -13.48 -5.81
N GLU A 120 -34.12 -14.72 -6.11
CA GLU A 120 -33.89 -15.81 -5.15
C GLU A 120 -32.70 -15.48 -4.25
N VAL A 121 -31.61 -14.98 -4.84
CA VAL A 121 -30.43 -14.48 -4.13
C VAL A 121 -30.82 -13.32 -3.22
N ARG A 122 -31.56 -12.32 -3.69
CA ARG A 122 -31.99 -11.19 -2.85
C ARG A 122 -32.94 -11.60 -1.73
N SER A 123 -33.84 -12.54 -2.00
CA SER A 123 -34.82 -13.05 -1.03
C SER A 123 -34.13 -13.84 0.08
N LYS A 124 -33.22 -14.77 -0.27
CA LYS A 124 -32.49 -15.58 0.70
C LYS A 124 -31.38 -14.81 1.42
N LEU A 125 -30.62 -13.99 0.71
CA LEU A 125 -29.41 -13.39 1.30
C LEU A 125 -29.66 -12.10 2.09
N LYS A 126 -30.88 -11.53 1.97
CA LYS A 126 -31.25 -10.19 2.44
C LYS A 126 -30.33 -9.12 1.76
N GLY A 127 -30.77 -7.86 1.70
CA GLY A 127 -30.06 -6.83 0.92
C GLY A 127 -28.57 -6.65 1.31
N GLY A 128 -27.69 -6.49 0.33
CA GLY A 128 -26.25 -6.21 0.52
C GLY A 128 -25.35 -6.80 -0.57
N TRP A 129 -24.06 -6.42 -0.57
CA TRP A 129 -23.03 -6.94 -1.48
C TRP A 129 -22.40 -8.23 -0.92
N TYR A 130 -23.14 -9.33 -1.00
CA TYR A 130 -22.69 -10.67 -0.60
C TYR A 130 -22.27 -11.50 -1.82
N LEU A 131 -21.25 -12.33 -1.68
CA LEU A 131 -20.96 -13.42 -2.60
C LEU A 131 -21.95 -14.57 -2.34
N PRO A 132 -22.87 -14.87 -3.27
CA PRO A 132 -23.77 -16.02 -3.12
C PRO A 132 -23.02 -17.35 -3.20
N VAL A 133 -23.43 -18.29 -2.35
CA VAL A 133 -23.02 -19.69 -2.39
C VAL A 133 -24.14 -20.50 -3.03
N PHE A 134 -23.85 -21.15 -4.15
CA PHE A 134 -24.78 -21.97 -4.91
C PHE A 134 -24.45 -23.45 -4.76
N LYS A 135 -25.48 -24.30 -4.71
CA LYS A 135 -25.39 -25.74 -4.88
C LYS A 135 -26.18 -26.10 -6.13
N GLY A 136 -25.48 -26.22 -7.26
CA GLY A 136 -26.17 -26.21 -8.57
C GLY A 136 -26.87 -24.88 -8.81
N VAL A 137 -28.19 -24.92 -9.00
CA VAL A 137 -29.05 -23.74 -9.21
C VAL A 137 -29.58 -23.11 -7.92
N ASP A 138 -29.45 -23.81 -6.79
CA ASP A 138 -30.01 -23.36 -5.53
C ASP A 138 -29.04 -22.43 -4.78
N PRO A 139 -29.43 -21.17 -4.47
CA PRO A 139 -28.67 -20.35 -3.54
C PRO A 139 -28.84 -20.94 -2.12
N VAL A 140 -27.77 -21.45 -1.54
CA VAL A 140 -27.79 -22.13 -0.23
C VAL A 140 -27.14 -21.31 0.88
N GLY A 141 -26.30 -20.34 0.54
CA GLY A 141 -25.55 -19.56 1.51
C GLY A 141 -25.00 -18.26 0.96
N LYS A 142 -24.24 -17.54 1.79
CA LYS A 142 -23.61 -16.26 1.45
C LYS A 142 -22.33 -16.01 2.21
N ILE A 143 -21.50 -15.17 1.61
CA ILE A 143 -20.29 -14.64 2.24
C ILE A 143 -20.23 -13.12 2.04
N LEU A 144 -20.03 -12.39 3.12
CA LEU A 144 -19.65 -10.98 3.10
C LEU A 144 -18.17 -10.90 3.39
N MET A 145 -17.40 -10.59 2.36
CA MET A 145 -15.98 -10.33 2.48
C MET A 145 -15.60 -9.08 1.72
N TYR A 146 -14.58 -8.39 2.20
CA TYR A 146 -14.02 -7.24 1.51
C TYR A 146 -12.53 -7.12 1.82
N ARG A 147 -11.81 -6.53 0.87
CA ARG A 147 -10.39 -6.25 1.02
C ARG A 147 -10.19 -5.08 2.00
N VAL A 148 -9.45 -5.33 3.08
CA VAL A 148 -8.99 -4.31 4.03
C VAL A 148 -7.50 -4.12 3.86
N ASN A 149 -7.11 -3.09 3.09
CA ASN A 149 -5.72 -2.79 2.75
C ASN A 149 -5.01 -3.99 2.06
N ASP A 150 -4.42 -4.87 2.87
CA ASP A 150 -3.51 -5.94 2.49
C ASP A 150 -3.97 -7.34 2.98
N TYR A 151 -5.18 -7.45 3.54
CA TYR A 151 -5.81 -8.74 3.85
C TYR A 151 -7.29 -8.73 3.45
N LEU A 152 -7.89 -9.92 3.45
CA LEU A 152 -9.31 -10.13 3.22
C LEU A 152 -10.03 -10.27 4.57
N GLU A 153 -11.03 -9.41 4.82
CA GLU A 153 -11.87 -9.53 6.02
C GLU A 153 -13.17 -10.27 5.66
N VAL A 154 -13.41 -11.40 6.31
CA VAL A 154 -14.64 -12.21 6.21
C VAL A 154 -15.52 -11.83 7.39
N LYS A 155 -16.51 -10.98 7.13
CA LYS A 155 -17.35 -10.36 8.16
C LYS A 155 -18.59 -11.16 8.50
N ASP A 156 -19.19 -11.78 7.51
CA ASP A 156 -20.38 -12.62 7.67
C ASP A 156 -20.27 -13.79 6.71
N LEU A 157 -20.62 -14.98 7.17
CA LEU A 157 -20.57 -16.21 6.40
C LEU A 157 -21.72 -17.07 6.90
N GLN A 158 -22.61 -17.47 5.99
CA GLN A 158 -23.77 -18.30 6.30
C GLN A 158 -23.87 -19.44 5.29
N VAL A 159 -23.65 -20.67 5.76
CA VAL A 159 -23.70 -21.89 4.96
C VAL A 159 -24.29 -23.03 5.79
N PRO A 160 -25.21 -23.84 5.24
CA PRO A 160 -25.74 -25.00 5.95
C PRO A 160 -24.64 -26.01 6.31
N TYR A 161 -24.63 -26.49 7.55
CA TYR A 161 -23.66 -27.48 8.04
C TYR A 161 -23.55 -28.74 7.17
N ALA A 162 -24.65 -29.15 6.53
CA ALA A 162 -24.68 -30.31 5.62
C ALA A 162 -23.77 -30.17 4.39
N TYR A 163 -23.32 -28.96 4.04
CA TYR A 163 -22.48 -28.69 2.87
C TYR A 163 -21.10 -28.14 3.25
N LEU A 164 -20.69 -28.25 4.51
CA LEU A 164 -19.49 -27.60 5.04
C LEU A 164 -18.20 -28.02 4.31
N ASP A 165 -18.01 -29.31 4.08
CA ASP A 165 -16.79 -29.82 3.42
C ASP A 165 -16.66 -29.33 1.97
N GLU A 166 -17.76 -29.41 1.21
CA GLU A 166 -17.81 -28.91 -0.16
C GLU A 166 -17.65 -27.40 -0.23
N PHE A 167 -18.23 -26.69 0.75
CA PHE A 167 -18.06 -25.25 0.89
C PHE A 167 -16.60 -24.89 1.11
N CYS A 168 -15.91 -25.56 2.03
CA CYS A 168 -14.52 -25.30 2.32
C CYS A 168 -13.62 -25.52 1.10
N THR A 169 -13.91 -26.54 0.28
CA THR A 169 -13.21 -26.75 -1.00
C THR A 169 -13.41 -25.57 -1.96
N ALA A 170 -14.65 -25.10 -2.14
CA ALA A 170 -14.93 -23.96 -3.00
C ALA A 170 -14.37 -22.64 -2.42
N PHE A 171 -14.34 -22.52 -1.10
CA PHE A 171 -13.85 -21.35 -0.39
C PHE A 171 -12.33 -21.26 -0.45
N GLU A 172 -11.63 -22.39 -0.40
CA GLU A 172 -10.19 -22.47 -0.61
C GLU A 172 -9.81 -21.91 -1.98
N VAL A 173 -10.48 -22.36 -3.05
CA VAL A 173 -10.29 -21.84 -4.42
C VAL A 173 -10.52 -20.34 -4.50
N LEU A 174 -11.57 -19.82 -3.85
CA LEU A 174 -11.84 -18.38 -3.82
C LEU A 174 -10.69 -17.60 -3.16
N LEU A 175 -10.18 -18.10 -2.04
CA LEU A 175 -9.10 -17.49 -1.30
C LEU A 175 -7.76 -17.59 -2.06
N ASP A 176 -7.50 -18.68 -2.78
CA ASP A 176 -6.32 -18.84 -3.63
C ASP A 176 -6.33 -17.84 -4.79
N ASN A 177 -7.49 -17.61 -5.41
CA ASN A 177 -7.66 -16.55 -6.41
C ASN A 177 -7.34 -15.14 -5.87
N TRP A 178 -7.56 -14.90 -4.57
CA TRP A 178 -7.15 -13.66 -3.91
C TRP A 178 -5.65 -13.64 -3.61
N SER A 179 -5.06 -14.79 -3.29
CA SER A 179 -3.61 -14.96 -3.10
C SER A 179 -2.84 -14.58 -4.36
N ASP A 180 -3.32 -14.98 -5.54
CA ASP A 180 -2.77 -14.57 -6.85
C ASP A 180 -2.77 -13.04 -7.07
N GLN A 181 -3.64 -12.33 -6.36
CA GLN A 181 -3.71 -10.86 -6.35
C GLN A 181 -2.86 -10.23 -5.23
N LEU A 182 -1.96 -11.00 -4.62
CA LEU A 182 -1.10 -10.63 -3.50
C LEU A 182 -1.90 -10.25 -2.24
N ILE A 183 -2.98 -11.02 -1.99
CA ILE A 183 -3.83 -10.98 -0.79
C ILE A 183 -4.02 -12.42 -0.30
N ASP A 184 -3.04 -12.86 0.45
CA ASP A 184 -2.83 -14.21 0.96
C ASP A 184 -3.22 -14.36 2.44
N VAL A 185 -3.53 -13.25 3.12
CA VAL A 185 -4.04 -13.25 4.50
C VAL A 185 -5.56 -13.03 4.49
N ALA A 186 -6.28 -13.92 5.16
CA ALA A 186 -7.72 -13.80 5.38
C ALA A 186 -8.05 -13.89 6.87
N VAL A 187 -8.91 -12.98 7.34
CA VAL A 187 -9.31 -12.88 8.75
C VAL A 187 -10.81 -13.06 8.86
N MET A 188 -11.24 -13.91 9.78
CA MET A 188 -12.64 -14.20 10.08
C MET A 188 -12.91 -14.00 11.56
N THR A 189 -14.01 -13.30 11.88
CA THR A 189 -14.42 -12.99 13.26
C THR A 189 -15.65 -13.78 13.70
N ALA A 190 -16.48 -14.23 12.74
CA ALA A 190 -17.67 -15.02 12.99
C ALA A 190 -17.90 -16.01 11.85
N PHE A 191 -18.54 -17.13 12.17
CA PHE A 191 -18.94 -18.16 11.22
C PHE A 191 -20.38 -18.58 11.56
N ASN A 192 -21.27 -18.57 10.57
CA ASN A 192 -22.71 -18.86 10.75
C ASN A 192 -23.43 -18.01 11.82
N GLY A 193 -22.94 -16.80 12.06
CA GLY A 193 -23.49 -15.88 13.08
C GLY A 193 -22.98 -16.13 14.50
N GLU A 194 -22.14 -17.15 14.70
CA GLU A 194 -21.48 -17.45 15.97
C GLU A 194 -20.08 -16.83 15.98
N PRO A 195 -19.67 -16.17 17.08
CA PRO A 195 -18.30 -15.71 17.25
C PRO A 195 -17.29 -16.86 17.19
N VAL A 196 -16.10 -16.61 16.66
CA VAL A 196 -15.03 -17.62 16.57
C VAL A 196 -14.62 -18.19 17.94
N SER A 197 -14.79 -17.43 19.02
CA SER A 197 -14.53 -17.90 20.38
C SER A 197 -15.37 -19.12 20.74
N ASP A 198 -16.59 -19.18 20.21
CA ASP A 198 -17.67 -20.08 20.64
C ASP A 198 -17.95 -21.20 19.62
N LEU A 199 -17.20 -21.25 18.52
CA LEU A 199 -17.35 -22.28 17.50
C LEU A 199 -17.09 -23.68 18.04
N ASP A 200 -17.90 -24.63 17.58
CA ASP A 200 -17.74 -26.05 17.88
C ASP A 200 -16.46 -26.63 17.27
N GLU A 201 -15.92 -27.69 17.90
CA GLU A 201 -14.67 -28.34 17.45
C GLU A 201 -14.74 -28.87 16.02
N THR A 202 -15.93 -29.29 15.57
CA THR A 202 -16.14 -29.81 14.22
C THR A 202 -15.94 -28.71 13.18
N SER A 203 -16.66 -27.59 13.33
CA SER A 203 -16.52 -26.44 12.42
C SER A 203 -15.09 -25.87 12.43
N LEU A 204 -14.47 -25.79 13.62
CA LEU A 204 -13.07 -25.37 13.74
C LEU A 204 -12.12 -26.27 12.95
N LYS A 205 -12.24 -27.60 13.08
CA LYS A 205 -11.37 -28.55 12.36
C LYS A 205 -11.49 -28.43 10.84
N VAL A 206 -12.70 -28.22 10.31
CA VAL A 206 -12.86 -28.07 8.86
C VAL A 206 -12.23 -26.76 8.37
N LEU A 207 -12.38 -25.67 9.12
CA LEU A 207 -11.75 -24.39 8.81
C LEU A 207 -10.21 -24.43 8.96
N GLU A 208 -9.70 -25.17 9.95
CA GLU A 208 -8.28 -25.47 10.09
C GLU A 208 -7.74 -26.29 8.91
N GLY A 209 -8.55 -27.19 8.36
CA GLY A 209 -8.23 -28.00 7.18
C GLY A 209 -7.90 -27.16 5.94
N ILE A 210 -8.54 -25.99 5.78
CA ILE A 210 -8.24 -25.02 4.71
C ILE A 210 -7.24 -23.94 5.14
N GLY A 211 -6.54 -24.14 6.27
CA GLY A 211 -5.40 -23.33 6.70
C GLY A 211 -5.71 -22.16 7.63
N PHE A 212 -6.94 -22.02 8.16
CA PHE A 212 -7.21 -21.04 9.22
C PHE A 212 -6.59 -21.49 10.55
N LYS A 213 -6.10 -20.55 11.35
CA LYS A 213 -5.59 -20.79 12.71
C LYS A 213 -6.26 -19.83 13.70
N LYS A 214 -6.61 -20.33 14.89
CA LYS A 214 -7.25 -19.52 15.94
C LYS A 214 -6.25 -18.55 16.58
N ALA A 215 -6.66 -17.30 16.72
CA ALA A 215 -5.88 -16.19 17.25
C ALA A 215 -6.76 -15.25 18.07
N GLY A 216 -6.85 -15.50 19.38
CA GLY A 216 -7.81 -14.81 20.25
C GLY A 216 -9.25 -15.05 19.78
N GLU A 217 -9.96 -13.97 19.46
CA GLU A 217 -11.35 -13.98 18.98
C GLU A 217 -11.48 -14.09 17.44
N ARG A 218 -10.40 -14.45 16.74
CA ARG A 218 -10.36 -14.48 15.27
C ARG A 218 -9.76 -15.77 14.73
N LEU A 219 -10.16 -16.14 13.52
CA LEU A 219 -9.51 -17.16 12.70
C LEU A 219 -8.73 -16.44 11.60
N ILE A 220 -7.47 -16.79 11.42
CA ILE A 220 -6.59 -16.17 10.42
C ILE A 220 -5.99 -17.27 9.55
N ARG A 221 -6.19 -17.16 8.24
CA ARG A 221 -5.51 -17.97 7.24
C ARG A 221 -4.40 -17.15 6.62
N GLY A 222 -3.23 -17.76 6.46
CA GLY A 222 -2.04 -17.09 5.92
C GLY A 222 -1.31 -16.21 6.97
N GLY A 223 0.01 -16.15 6.85
CA GLY A 223 0.88 -15.41 7.78
C GLY A 223 1.06 -16.06 9.16
N ILE A 224 2.06 -15.57 9.88
CA ILE A 224 2.41 -15.92 11.26
C ILE A 224 1.58 -15.05 12.23
N ILE A 225 1.04 -15.71 13.24
CA ILE A 225 0.29 -15.09 14.32
C ILE A 225 1.19 -15.17 15.56
N ASP A 226 1.99 -14.13 15.75
CA ASP A 226 2.87 -13.96 16.90
C ASP A 226 2.87 -12.48 17.28
N PRO A 227 1.72 -11.99 17.80
CA PRO A 227 1.60 -10.59 18.12
C PRO A 227 2.52 -10.31 19.31
N GLN A 228 3.41 -9.33 19.15
CA GLN A 228 4.29 -8.83 20.21
C GLN A 228 3.82 -7.44 20.67
N PRO A 229 4.10 -7.04 21.92
CA PRO A 229 3.87 -5.67 22.35
C PRO A 229 4.57 -4.67 21.43
N ARG A 230 3.84 -3.64 21.00
CA ARG A 230 4.34 -2.59 20.10
C ARG A 230 5.65 -1.97 20.59
N GLU A 231 5.76 -1.78 21.90
CA GLU A 231 6.95 -1.22 22.54
C GLU A 231 8.22 -2.00 22.23
N LEU A 232 8.14 -3.33 22.12
CA LEU A 232 9.31 -4.17 21.82
C LEU A 232 9.81 -3.93 20.40
N ALA A 233 8.89 -3.90 19.43
CA ALA A 233 9.23 -3.58 18.04
C ALA A 233 9.81 -2.17 17.92
N GLU A 234 9.26 -1.19 18.64
CA GLU A 234 9.76 0.19 18.65
C GLU A 234 11.12 0.32 19.37
N ARG A 235 11.38 -0.44 20.44
CA ARG A 235 12.69 -0.51 21.09
C ARG A 235 13.76 -1.05 20.16
N ALA A 236 13.48 -2.16 19.46
CA ALA A 236 14.39 -2.69 18.45
C ALA A 236 14.64 -1.69 17.32
N LEU A 237 13.60 -0.98 16.88
CA LEU A 237 13.71 0.07 15.86
C LEU A 237 14.66 1.18 16.32
N PHE A 238 14.44 1.73 17.52
CA PHE A 238 15.27 2.82 18.02
C PHE A 238 16.72 2.38 18.29
N HIS A 239 16.94 1.13 18.70
CA HIS A 239 18.28 0.57 18.85
C HIS A 239 19.00 0.43 17.51
N GLN A 240 18.33 -0.14 16.50
CA GLN A 240 18.89 -0.34 15.16
C GLN A 240 19.20 0.99 14.45
N HIS A 241 18.45 2.05 14.77
CA HIS A 241 18.64 3.38 14.20
C HIS A 241 19.46 4.34 15.09
N HIS A 242 20.16 3.82 16.11
CA HIS A 242 21.06 4.55 16.99
C HIS A 242 20.41 5.67 17.82
N LEU A 243 19.09 5.61 18.07
CA LEU A 243 18.38 6.56 18.92
C LEU A 243 18.30 6.10 20.37
N HIS A 244 18.42 4.79 20.61
CA HIS A 244 18.44 4.22 21.95
C HIS A 244 19.74 4.58 22.69
N GLN A 245 19.67 4.89 23.98
CA GLN A 245 20.80 5.41 24.75
C GLN A 245 22.05 4.52 24.74
N HIS A 246 21.89 3.19 24.64
CA HIS A 246 23.02 2.24 24.57
C HIS A 246 23.55 2.00 23.15
N SER A 247 22.86 2.53 22.14
CA SER A 247 23.20 2.34 20.71
C SER A 247 23.69 3.62 20.05
N ARG A 248 23.65 4.75 20.75
CA ARG A 248 24.13 6.04 20.23
C ARG A 248 25.61 5.93 19.89
N LEU A 249 25.99 6.62 18.83
CA LEU A 249 27.36 6.65 18.35
C LEU A 249 28.17 7.68 19.14
N GLU A 250 29.49 7.50 19.22
CA GLU A 250 30.35 8.34 20.07
C GLU A 250 30.26 9.83 19.71
N ASN A 251 30.16 10.17 18.43
CA ASN A 251 30.20 11.53 17.93
C ASN A 251 29.43 11.73 16.62
N GLU A 252 29.24 12.99 16.24
CA GLU A 252 28.51 13.40 15.04
C GLU A 252 29.12 12.88 13.73
N THR A 253 30.44 12.65 13.68
CA THR A 253 31.13 12.16 12.48
C THR A 253 30.82 10.69 12.24
N MET A 254 30.78 9.88 13.30
CA MET A 254 30.35 8.48 13.22
C MET A 254 28.88 8.37 12.85
N ALA A 255 28.02 9.21 13.44
CA ALA A 255 26.60 9.26 13.08
C ALA A 255 26.37 9.60 11.61
N LEU A 256 27.12 10.57 11.08
CA LEU A 256 27.03 10.97 9.67
C LEU A 256 27.46 9.85 8.71
N LYS A 257 28.40 8.98 9.09
CA LYS A 257 28.82 7.83 8.27
C LYS A 257 27.79 6.71 8.25
N HIS A 258 27.04 6.52 9.33
CA HIS A 258 25.97 5.52 9.42
C HIS A 258 24.68 5.96 8.71
N MET A 259 24.41 7.26 8.66
CA MET A 259 23.24 7.81 7.97
C MET A 259 23.52 8.02 6.49
N THR A 260 22.67 7.46 5.63
CA THR A 260 22.73 7.74 4.19
C THR A 260 22.24 9.14 3.84
N GLU A 261 21.26 9.67 4.58
CA GLU A 261 20.66 10.97 4.32
C GLU A 261 20.41 11.73 5.63
N THR A 262 20.88 12.98 5.71
CA THR A 262 20.71 13.83 6.90
C THR A 262 20.07 15.16 6.52
N ARG A 263 19.01 15.57 7.22
CA ARG A 263 18.27 16.81 6.91
C ARG A 263 18.74 18.01 7.70
N ASP A 264 19.00 17.82 8.98
CA ASP A 264 19.38 18.90 9.90
C ASP A 264 20.18 18.37 11.10
N ASP A 265 20.66 19.32 11.92
CA ASP A 265 21.38 19.05 13.17
C ASP A 265 20.53 18.30 14.20
N PHE A 266 19.20 18.49 14.21
CA PHE A 266 18.30 17.82 15.17
C PHE A 266 18.26 16.32 14.94
N ALA A 267 18.05 15.89 13.69
CA ALA A 267 18.03 14.47 13.33
C ALA A 267 19.38 13.79 13.62
N LEU A 268 20.50 14.49 13.42
CA LEU A 268 21.83 13.93 13.64
C LEU A 268 22.19 13.84 15.14
N ARG A 269 21.91 14.89 15.92
CA ARG A 269 22.25 14.95 17.36
C ARG A 269 21.60 13.80 18.15
N GLY A 270 20.38 13.40 17.78
CA GLY A 270 19.69 12.29 18.44
C GLY A 270 20.48 10.97 18.42
N ARG A 271 21.39 10.80 17.44
CA ARG A 271 22.13 9.56 17.21
C ARG A 271 23.55 9.51 17.76
N CYS A 272 24.02 10.59 18.37
CA CYS A 272 25.38 10.66 18.90
C CYS A 272 25.42 11.17 20.34
N GLU A 273 26.30 10.62 21.18
CA GLU A 273 26.47 11.02 22.58
C GLU A 273 27.03 12.44 22.70
N LEU A 274 28.06 12.75 21.91
CA LEU A 274 28.66 14.07 21.80
C LEU A 274 28.29 14.70 20.46
N TYR A 275 27.96 16.00 20.51
CA TYR A 275 27.68 16.80 19.31
C TYR A 275 28.34 18.15 19.43
N ARG A 276 29.43 18.37 18.69
CA ARG A 276 30.27 19.58 18.78
C ARG A 276 30.23 20.40 17.50
N VAL A 277 30.18 19.74 16.35
CA VAL A 277 30.24 20.33 15.03
C VAL A 277 28.87 20.25 14.36
N ASN A 278 28.42 21.36 13.77
CA ASN A 278 27.14 21.40 13.07
C ASN A 278 27.20 20.72 11.69
N LEU A 279 26.04 20.39 11.14
CA LEU A 279 25.91 19.68 9.86
C LEU A 279 26.57 20.43 8.70
N LYS A 280 26.52 21.77 8.70
CA LYS A 280 27.12 22.59 7.64
C LYS A 280 28.65 22.49 7.62
N SER A 281 29.27 22.51 8.79
CA SER A 281 30.72 22.33 8.95
C SER A 281 31.12 20.89 8.59
N MET A 282 30.33 19.90 8.99
CA MET A 282 30.57 18.50 8.60
C MET A 282 30.38 18.27 7.09
N ALA A 283 29.43 18.93 6.46
CA ALA A 283 29.23 18.88 5.01
C ALA A 283 30.47 19.42 4.28
N THR A 284 31.12 20.45 4.83
CA THR A 284 32.38 20.99 4.29
C THR A 284 33.52 19.99 4.48
N ALA A 285 33.64 19.38 5.66
CA ALA A 285 34.71 18.44 5.97
C ALA A 285 34.62 17.12 5.16
N ASN A 286 33.39 16.63 4.94
CA ASN A 286 33.13 15.36 4.24
C ASN A 286 32.70 15.55 2.77
N GLN A 287 32.79 16.78 2.24
CA GLN A 287 32.41 17.12 0.87
C GLN A 287 30.99 16.64 0.48
N LEU A 288 30.04 16.84 1.40
CA LEU A 288 28.65 16.46 1.17
C LEU A 288 27.95 17.45 0.24
N HIS A 289 26.96 16.94 -0.47
CA HIS A 289 26.13 17.70 -1.38
C HIS A 289 24.71 17.76 -0.82
N MET A 290 24.01 18.86 -1.11
CA MET A 290 22.61 19.05 -0.79
C MET A 290 21.75 18.83 -2.03
N GLY A 291 20.84 17.86 -1.96
CA GLY A 291 19.98 17.45 -3.06
C GLY A 291 18.61 16.99 -2.57
N ILE A 292 17.75 16.60 -3.51
CA ILE A 292 16.40 16.08 -3.20
C ILE A 292 16.45 14.56 -3.15
N ASN A 293 15.91 13.95 -2.09
CA ASN A 293 15.81 12.50 -1.95
C ASN A 293 14.57 11.91 -2.64
N LEU A 294 14.37 10.58 -2.58
CA LEU A 294 13.19 9.91 -3.18
C LEU A 294 11.84 10.28 -2.51
N ARG A 295 11.89 10.88 -1.32
CA ARG A 295 10.72 11.37 -0.58
C ARG A 295 10.40 12.84 -0.89
N GLY A 296 11.20 13.51 -1.71
CA GLY A 296 11.00 14.92 -2.09
C GLY A 296 11.52 15.92 -1.06
N HIS A 297 12.35 15.49 -0.12
CA HIS A 297 12.97 16.36 0.88
C HIS A 297 14.39 16.75 0.48
N GLN A 298 14.79 17.98 0.83
CA GLN A 298 16.19 18.39 0.74
C GLN A 298 17.01 17.73 1.86
N VAL A 299 18.08 17.05 1.48
CA VAL A 299 18.97 16.28 2.36
C VAL A 299 20.43 16.53 2.00
N TRP A 300 21.33 16.37 2.96
CA TRP A 300 22.77 16.25 2.77
C TRP A 300 23.15 14.77 2.62
N SER A 301 23.96 14.46 1.61
CA SER A 301 24.51 13.12 1.38
C SER A 301 25.75 13.16 0.48
N SER A 302 26.39 12.01 0.26
CA SER A 302 27.49 11.86 -0.70
C SER A 302 27.00 12.02 -2.14
N LEU A 303 27.91 12.37 -3.06
CA LEU A 303 27.58 12.45 -4.47
C LEU A 303 27.13 11.09 -5.03
N ASP A 304 27.79 10.01 -4.62
CA ASP A 304 27.48 8.64 -5.06
C ASP A 304 26.06 8.22 -4.68
N HIS A 305 25.59 8.61 -3.49
CA HIS A 305 24.20 8.37 -3.09
C HIS A 305 23.23 9.07 -4.04
N PHE A 306 23.48 10.33 -4.41
CA PHE A 306 22.61 11.02 -5.39
C PHE A 306 22.65 10.37 -6.78
N ARG A 307 23.78 9.80 -7.21
CA ARG A 307 23.87 9.02 -8.46
C ARG A 307 23.00 7.77 -8.39
N GLU A 308 23.00 7.05 -7.26
CA GLU A 308 22.08 5.93 -7.01
C GLU A 308 20.62 6.40 -7.09
N LEU A 309 20.26 7.52 -6.46
CA LEU A 309 18.90 8.05 -6.48
C LEU A 309 18.43 8.46 -7.88
N VAL A 310 19.28 9.12 -8.68
CA VAL A 310 18.97 9.49 -10.08
C VAL A 310 18.78 8.22 -10.92
N SER A 311 19.63 7.22 -10.75
CA SER A 311 19.51 5.93 -11.45
C SER A 311 18.22 5.19 -11.09
N ILE A 312 17.81 5.21 -9.81
CA ILE A 312 16.53 4.64 -9.35
C ILE A 312 15.34 5.36 -9.99
N ARG A 313 15.39 6.69 -10.05
CA ARG A 313 14.35 7.52 -10.68
C ARG A 313 14.22 7.18 -12.16
N GLY A 314 15.35 7.02 -12.86
CA GLY A 314 15.40 6.69 -14.29
C GLY A 314 14.62 7.68 -15.14
N MET A 315 14.67 8.97 -14.78
CA MET A 315 14.13 10.04 -15.61
C MET A 315 15.29 10.64 -16.39
N GLU A 316 15.13 10.86 -17.68
CA GLU A 316 16.12 11.57 -18.46
C GLU A 316 16.10 13.08 -18.12
N PRO A 317 17.25 13.75 -18.16
CA PRO A 317 17.30 15.20 -18.03
C PRO A 317 16.66 15.85 -19.27
N ASP A 318 16.07 17.02 -19.05
CA ASP A 318 15.53 17.85 -20.12
C ASP A 318 16.63 18.24 -21.12
N GLU A 319 16.43 17.95 -22.41
CA GLU A 319 17.39 18.22 -23.49
C GLU A 319 17.75 19.72 -23.57
N GLU A 320 16.79 20.60 -23.31
CA GLU A 320 17.01 22.06 -23.31
C GLU A 320 17.97 22.52 -22.20
N LEU A 321 18.23 21.66 -21.22
CA LEU A 321 19.07 21.97 -20.06
C LEU A 321 20.42 21.23 -20.08
N TRP A 322 20.78 20.57 -21.18
CA TRP A 322 22.06 19.86 -21.29
C TRP A 322 23.27 20.79 -21.14
N ASP A 323 23.24 21.99 -21.74
CA ASP A 323 24.32 22.98 -21.60
C ASP A 323 24.59 23.35 -20.13
N VAL A 324 23.52 23.36 -19.32
CA VAL A 324 23.62 23.62 -17.87
C VAL A 324 24.34 22.47 -17.17
N LEU A 325 23.97 21.22 -17.51
CA LEU A 325 24.58 20.02 -16.95
C LEU A 325 26.05 19.87 -17.38
N GLU A 326 26.38 20.16 -18.62
CA GLU A 326 27.76 20.13 -19.12
C GLU A 326 28.62 21.18 -18.39
N PHE A 327 28.10 22.41 -18.23
CA PHE A 327 28.80 23.45 -17.48
C PHE A 327 29.07 23.02 -16.04
N PHE A 328 28.05 22.50 -15.34
CA PHE A 328 28.18 22.11 -13.93
C PHE A 328 28.83 20.74 -13.69
N GLY A 329 29.11 19.98 -14.76
CA GLY A 329 29.99 18.80 -14.71
C GLY A 329 31.45 19.21 -14.59
N ASN A 330 31.85 20.30 -15.25
CA ASN A 330 33.22 20.79 -15.31
C ASN A 330 33.53 21.97 -14.38
N ASN A 331 32.50 22.74 -13.98
CA ASN A 331 32.62 23.91 -13.12
C ASN A 331 31.60 23.85 -11.99
N SER A 332 31.86 24.52 -10.86
CA SER A 332 30.90 24.55 -9.75
C SER A 332 30.32 25.94 -9.47
N ASP A 333 30.85 26.99 -10.10
CA ASP A 333 30.48 28.37 -9.76
C ASP A 333 29.26 28.87 -10.55
N PRO A 334 28.10 29.13 -9.90
CA PRO A 334 26.93 29.67 -10.57
C PRO A 334 27.13 31.10 -11.07
N LYS A 335 28.04 31.90 -10.49
CA LYS A 335 28.28 33.28 -10.95
C LYS A 335 28.87 33.31 -12.35
N LEU A 336 29.86 32.45 -12.59
CA LEU A 336 30.50 32.32 -13.90
C LEU A 336 29.48 31.91 -14.99
N PHE A 337 28.57 31.00 -14.66
CA PHE A 337 27.47 30.62 -15.56
C PHE A 337 26.55 31.80 -15.87
N MET A 338 26.11 32.51 -14.82
CA MET A 338 25.21 33.67 -14.96
C MET A 338 25.84 34.81 -15.79
N GLU A 339 27.14 35.05 -15.64
CA GLU A 339 27.87 36.05 -16.42
C GLU A 339 27.94 35.67 -17.90
N ARG A 340 28.29 34.42 -18.21
CA ARG A 340 28.33 33.90 -19.59
C ARG A 340 26.96 33.94 -20.27
N ALA A 341 25.91 33.61 -19.53
CA ALA A 341 24.54 33.59 -20.04
C ALA A 341 23.83 34.96 -19.93
N ALA A 342 24.52 36.02 -19.50
CA ALA A 342 23.96 37.35 -19.22
C ALA A 342 22.64 37.30 -18.41
N MET A 343 22.59 36.43 -17.41
CA MET A 343 21.36 36.05 -16.71
C MET A 343 21.31 36.57 -15.27
N LYS A 344 20.12 37.04 -14.85
CA LYS A 344 19.88 37.41 -13.44
C LYS A 344 19.65 36.18 -12.56
N ARG A 345 20.01 36.29 -11.27
CA ARG A 345 19.86 35.21 -10.27
C ARG A 345 18.45 34.59 -10.19
N ALA A 346 17.40 35.40 -10.38
CA ALA A 346 16.03 34.92 -10.35
C ALA A 346 15.69 34.02 -11.56
N ALA A 347 16.21 34.35 -12.75
CA ALA A 347 16.05 33.54 -13.96
C ALA A 347 16.87 32.24 -13.83
N PHE A 348 18.10 32.33 -13.32
CA PHE A 348 18.93 31.15 -13.06
C PHE A 348 18.27 30.15 -12.11
N ARG A 349 17.68 30.63 -11.00
CA ARG A 349 16.94 29.76 -10.07
C ARG A 349 15.77 29.05 -10.72
N LYS A 350 15.05 29.71 -11.64
CA LYS A 350 13.95 29.08 -12.38
C LYS A 350 14.47 28.03 -13.36
N LEU A 351 15.59 28.32 -14.04
CA LEU A 351 16.23 27.43 -15.00
C LEU A 351 16.69 26.11 -14.36
N ILE A 352 17.38 26.17 -13.21
CA ILE A 352 17.94 24.96 -12.57
C ILE A 352 16.93 24.18 -11.70
N GLN A 353 15.77 24.77 -11.39
CA GLN A 353 14.80 24.16 -10.48
C GLN A 353 14.29 22.78 -10.95
N PRO A 354 14.01 22.55 -12.25
CA PRO A 354 13.69 21.21 -12.76
C PRO A 354 14.82 20.20 -12.53
N LEU A 355 16.08 20.59 -12.77
CA LEU A 355 17.25 19.73 -12.58
C LEU A 355 17.48 19.36 -11.11
N LEU A 356 17.28 20.31 -10.20
CA LEU A 356 17.34 20.05 -8.75
C LEU A 356 16.24 19.07 -8.32
N ARG A 357 15.03 19.17 -8.90
CA ARG A 357 13.88 18.29 -8.59
C ARG A 357 14.05 16.88 -9.16
N SER A 358 14.58 16.75 -10.38
CA SER A 358 14.89 15.45 -10.97
C SER A 358 16.13 14.81 -10.32
N GLY A 359 17.01 15.63 -9.75
CA GLY A 359 18.22 15.22 -9.03
C GLY A 359 19.49 15.20 -9.88
N HIS A 360 19.39 15.57 -11.17
CA HIS A 360 20.54 15.70 -12.07
C HIS A 360 21.48 16.84 -11.70
N LEU A 361 21.06 17.72 -10.80
CA LEU A 361 21.88 18.78 -10.24
C LEU A 361 21.77 18.76 -8.71
N VAL A 362 22.89 18.93 -8.03
CA VAL A 362 22.96 19.07 -6.57
C VAL A 362 23.74 20.32 -6.19
N GLN A 363 23.50 20.85 -5.00
CA GLN A 363 24.27 21.96 -4.46
C GLN A 363 25.47 21.43 -3.67
N ASP A 364 26.66 21.93 -3.95
CA ASP A 364 27.88 21.56 -3.24
C ASP A 364 27.99 22.27 -1.87
N TYR A 365 28.85 21.78 -0.97
CA TYR A 365 29.10 22.37 0.36
C TYR A 365 29.56 23.83 0.30
N ARG A 366 30.18 24.26 -0.82
CA ARG A 366 30.58 25.66 -1.08
C ARG A 366 29.48 26.54 -1.67
N SER A 367 28.23 26.07 -1.67
CA SER A 367 27.10 26.73 -2.35
C SER A 367 27.22 26.81 -3.87
N GLY A 368 28.14 26.05 -4.46
CA GLY A 368 28.21 25.79 -5.91
C GLY A 368 27.20 24.73 -6.35
N PHE A 369 27.23 24.34 -7.62
CA PHE A 369 26.42 23.24 -8.14
C PHE A 369 27.30 22.17 -8.78
N LYS A 370 26.79 20.94 -8.82
CA LYS A 370 27.45 19.82 -9.47
C LYS A 370 26.43 18.95 -10.18
N THR A 371 26.78 18.52 -11.38
CA THR A 371 25.99 17.57 -12.16
C THR A 371 26.08 16.17 -11.56
N VAL A 372 24.96 15.44 -11.60
CA VAL A 372 24.82 14.08 -11.11
C VAL A 372 24.41 13.17 -12.26
N ASP A 373 25.37 12.40 -12.75
CA ASP A 373 25.14 11.43 -13.81
C ASP A 373 24.68 10.09 -13.23
N PRO A 374 23.74 9.40 -13.89
CA PRO A 374 23.34 8.05 -13.51
C PRO A 374 24.54 7.10 -13.51
N LEU A 375 24.40 5.98 -12.80
CA LEU A 375 25.42 4.94 -12.75
C LEU A 375 25.49 4.24 -14.12
N PRO A 376 26.68 4.12 -14.74
CA PRO A 376 26.81 3.48 -16.04
C PRO A 376 26.60 1.97 -15.93
N ASN A 377 25.94 1.37 -16.91
CA ASN A 377 25.79 -0.09 -17.06
C ASN A 377 25.14 -0.81 -15.87
N VAL A 378 24.22 -0.15 -15.15
CA VAL A 378 23.48 -0.76 -14.04
C VAL A 378 22.07 -1.12 -14.47
N ASP A 379 21.67 -2.36 -14.22
CA ASP A 379 20.28 -2.78 -14.41
C ASP A 379 19.38 -2.14 -13.35
N ARG A 380 18.48 -1.24 -13.78
CA ARG A 380 17.64 -0.44 -12.90
C ARG A 380 16.69 -1.29 -12.04
N PRO A 381 15.97 -2.28 -12.58
CA PRO A 381 15.26 -3.29 -11.79
C PRO A 381 16.07 -3.86 -10.63
N VAL A 382 17.32 -4.28 -10.88
CA VAL A 382 18.21 -4.83 -9.85
C VAL A 382 18.55 -3.77 -8.79
N LEU A 383 18.93 -2.56 -9.22
CA LEU A 383 19.25 -1.46 -8.31
C LEU A 383 18.07 -1.09 -7.41
N ARG A 384 16.87 -0.98 -7.99
CA ARG A 384 15.62 -0.69 -7.26
C ARG A 384 15.31 -1.75 -6.22
N LYS A 385 15.50 -3.02 -6.59
CA LYS A 385 15.32 -4.17 -5.72
C LYS A 385 16.32 -4.17 -4.57
N GLU A 386 17.59 -3.91 -4.84
CA GLU A 386 18.62 -3.81 -3.80
C GLU A 386 18.40 -2.64 -2.85
N TYR A 387 17.97 -1.49 -3.36
CA TYR A 387 17.62 -0.33 -2.53
C TYR A 387 16.49 -0.67 -1.55
N LEU A 388 15.41 -1.27 -2.03
CA LEU A 388 14.30 -1.72 -1.18
C LEU A 388 14.74 -2.82 -0.20
N ARG A 389 15.63 -3.73 -0.61
CA ARG A 389 16.24 -4.75 0.26
C ARG A 389 17.00 -4.12 1.42
N LYS A 390 17.85 -3.12 1.15
CA LYS A 390 18.59 -2.37 2.17
C LYS A 390 17.62 -1.68 3.13
N LEU A 391 16.57 -1.03 2.60
CA LEU A 391 15.55 -0.37 3.42
C LEU A 391 14.85 -1.35 4.35
N VAL A 392 14.30 -2.45 3.83
CA VAL A 392 13.54 -3.42 4.63
C VAL A 392 14.40 -4.03 5.75
N LYS A 393 15.66 -4.33 5.47
CA LYS A 393 16.60 -4.87 6.48
C LYS A 393 16.82 -3.94 7.66
N ALA A 394 16.64 -2.63 7.47
CA ALA A 394 16.89 -1.61 8.49
C ALA A 394 15.77 -1.49 9.53
N PHE A 395 14.60 -2.10 9.31
CA PHE A 395 13.46 -2.00 10.21
C PHE A 395 13.08 -3.38 10.77
N PRO A 396 12.75 -3.48 12.07
CA PRO A 396 12.36 -4.75 12.68
C PRO A 396 10.98 -5.22 12.25
N VAL A 397 10.01 -4.29 12.13
CA VAL A 397 8.65 -4.54 11.66
C VAL A 397 8.16 -3.36 10.84
N LEU A 398 7.53 -3.65 9.69
CA LEU A 398 6.97 -2.66 8.76
C LEU A 398 5.62 -3.12 8.24
N THR A 399 4.69 -2.18 8.05
CA THR A 399 3.53 -2.37 7.18
C THR A 399 3.85 -1.96 5.74
N LEU A 400 3.07 -2.42 4.77
CA LEU A 400 3.23 -2.02 3.37
C LEU A 400 3.13 -0.50 3.21
N LYS A 401 2.19 0.14 3.92
CA LYS A 401 2.01 1.60 3.91
C LYS A 401 3.24 2.34 4.42
N GLN A 402 3.84 1.87 5.52
CA GLN A 402 5.07 2.44 6.07
C GLN A 402 6.22 2.32 5.07
N LEU A 403 6.44 1.13 4.52
CA LEU A 403 7.52 0.91 3.54
C LEU A 403 7.35 1.80 2.30
N GLN A 404 6.13 1.95 1.78
CA GLN A 404 5.85 2.85 0.67
C GLN A 404 6.19 4.32 0.97
N ARG A 405 5.93 4.80 2.21
CA ARG A 405 6.28 6.17 2.60
C ARG A 405 7.78 6.36 2.76
N ILE A 406 8.48 5.36 3.29
CA ILE A 406 9.92 5.39 3.52
C ILE A 406 10.69 5.30 2.19
N ALA A 407 10.27 4.39 1.30
CA ALA A 407 10.86 4.19 -0.02
C ALA A 407 10.71 5.43 -0.93
N GLY A 408 9.62 6.18 -0.76
CA GLY A 408 9.35 7.40 -1.52
C GLY A 408 8.46 7.17 -2.74
N THR A 409 8.24 8.23 -3.52
CA THR A 409 7.23 8.22 -4.60
C THR A 409 7.66 7.47 -5.86
N ALA A 410 8.95 7.12 -5.95
CA ALA A 410 9.52 6.45 -7.11
C ALA A 410 9.08 4.98 -7.27
N PHE A 411 8.55 4.35 -6.22
CA PHE A 411 8.19 2.92 -6.21
C PHE A 411 6.68 2.70 -6.31
N LYS A 412 6.29 1.76 -7.17
CA LYS A 412 4.90 1.30 -7.27
C LYS A 412 4.57 0.33 -6.15
N PRO A 413 3.31 0.28 -5.67
CA PRO A 413 2.88 -0.70 -4.67
C PRO A 413 3.20 -2.15 -5.05
N GLU A 414 3.06 -2.49 -6.32
CA GLU A 414 3.31 -3.84 -6.87
C GLU A 414 4.77 -4.25 -6.71
N GLU A 415 5.72 -3.36 -7.03
CA GLU A 415 7.16 -3.61 -6.86
C GLU A 415 7.52 -3.82 -5.39
N VAL A 416 6.97 -3.01 -4.49
CA VAL A 416 7.20 -3.15 -3.05
C VAL A 416 6.65 -4.48 -2.54
N LYS A 417 5.45 -4.88 -2.99
CA LYS A 417 4.85 -6.17 -2.62
C LYS A 417 5.67 -7.35 -3.12
N SER A 418 6.14 -7.32 -4.36
CA SER A 418 6.96 -8.39 -4.94
C SER A 418 8.23 -8.65 -4.12
N ILE A 419 8.89 -7.60 -3.65
CA ILE A 419 10.12 -7.74 -2.84
C ILE A 419 9.82 -8.26 -1.43
N LEU A 420 8.68 -7.86 -0.85
CA LEU A 420 8.25 -8.41 0.42
C LEU A 420 7.91 -9.91 0.32
N ALA A 421 7.29 -10.34 -0.79
CA ALA A 421 7.02 -11.75 -1.06
C ALA A 421 8.31 -12.57 -1.25
N GLU A 422 9.30 -12.04 -1.98
CA GLU A 422 10.59 -12.72 -2.12
C GLU A 422 11.31 -12.91 -0.78
N PHE A 423 11.26 -11.93 0.13
CA PHE A 423 11.84 -12.10 1.47
C PHE A 423 11.05 -13.04 2.38
N GLU A 424 9.77 -13.22 2.09
CA GLU A 424 8.96 -14.24 2.74
C GLU A 424 9.35 -15.64 2.23
N GLU A 425 9.50 -15.81 0.91
CA GLU A 425 9.97 -17.04 0.27
C GLU A 425 11.37 -17.46 0.74
N ASP A 426 12.30 -16.50 0.83
CA ASP A 426 13.68 -16.74 1.30
C ASP A 426 13.78 -16.83 2.85
N GLY A 427 12.66 -16.71 3.57
CA GLY A 427 12.60 -16.80 5.04
C GLY A 427 13.27 -15.64 5.80
N THR A 428 13.66 -14.57 5.10
CA THR A 428 14.27 -13.37 5.71
C THR A 428 13.26 -12.57 6.52
N LEU A 429 12.01 -12.53 6.05
CA LEU A 429 10.89 -11.88 6.71
C LEU A 429 9.81 -12.89 7.06
N ILE A 430 9.16 -12.62 8.18
CA ILE A 430 7.89 -13.23 8.54
C ILE A 430 6.78 -12.23 8.25
N LYS A 431 5.68 -12.72 7.69
CA LYS A 431 4.49 -11.92 7.41
C LYS A 431 3.36 -12.30 8.34
N GLY A 432 2.58 -11.36 8.83
CA GLY A 432 1.36 -11.64 9.58
C GLY A 432 1.01 -10.55 10.59
N PHE A 433 0.30 -10.93 11.64
CA PHE A 433 -0.12 -10.01 12.71
C PHE A 433 0.92 -10.04 13.82
N LEU A 434 1.93 -9.19 13.69
CA LEU A 434 3.13 -9.21 14.54
C LEU A 434 3.09 -8.22 15.71
N ILE A 435 2.10 -7.32 15.75
CA ILE A 435 2.00 -6.26 16.77
C ILE A 435 0.62 -6.32 17.42
N HIS A 436 0.57 -6.25 18.76
CA HIS A 436 -0.67 -6.15 19.54
C HIS A 436 -1.54 -4.97 19.08
N ASP A 437 -2.85 -5.20 18.98
CA ASP A 437 -3.87 -4.20 18.62
C ASP A 437 -3.69 -3.53 17.25
N LEU A 438 -2.68 -3.91 16.48
CA LEU A 438 -2.46 -3.45 15.12
C LEU A 438 -3.22 -4.37 14.16
N HIS A 439 -4.34 -3.87 13.65
CA HIS A 439 -5.23 -4.57 12.72
C HIS A 439 -4.74 -4.50 11.27
N GLU A 440 -3.42 -4.63 11.07
CA GLU A 440 -2.77 -4.55 9.75
C GLU A 440 -1.71 -5.66 9.62
N VAL A 441 -1.59 -6.22 8.42
CA VAL A 441 -0.54 -7.18 8.10
C VAL A 441 0.82 -6.48 8.11
N CYS A 442 1.75 -7.08 8.84
CA CYS A 442 3.10 -6.61 9.03
C CYS A 442 4.10 -7.60 8.45
N TRP A 443 5.25 -7.08 8.04
CA TRP A 443 6.44 -7.84 7.72
C TRP A 443 7.49 -7.54 8.77
N GLY A 444 8.02 -8.57 9.41
CA GLY A 444 8.99 -8.42 10.47
C GLY A 444 10.14 -9.40 10.37
N ARG A 445 11.24 -9.12 11.06
CA ARG A 445 12.39 -10.00 11.15
C ARG A 445 12.34 -10.74 12.48
N LYS A 446 12.12 -12.06 12.42
CA LYS A 446 11.94 -12.90 13.62
C LYS A 446 13.08 -12.73 14.63
N GLY A 447 14.34 -12.81 14.17
CA GLY A 447 15.50 -12.64 15.06
C GLY A 447 15.57 -11.28 15.76
N LEU A 448 15.23 -10.18 15.08
CA LEU A 448 15.22 -8.85 15.71
C LEU A 448 14.09 -8.69 16.73
N LEU A 449 12.95 -9.34 16.48
CA LEU A 449 11.83 -9.36 17.42
C LEU A 449 12.18 -10.18 18.68
N GLU A 450 12.84 -11.32 18.53
CA GLU A 450 13.30 -12.13 19.68
C GLU A 450 14.36 -11.37 20.50
N GLU A 451 15.33 -10.75 19.84
CA GLU A 451 16.38 -9.94 20.48
C GLU A 451 15.83 -8.69 21.18
N SER A 452 14.70 -8.16 20.72
CA SER A 452 14.09 -6.95 21.28
C SER A 452 13.73 -7.05 22.76
N SER A 453 13.46 -8.27 23.24
CA SER A 453 13.16 -8.57 24.64
C SER A 453 14.34 -8.27 25.58
N ASN A 454 15.57 -8.34 25.05
CA ASN A 454 16.80 -8.08 25.80
C ASN A 454 17.23 -6.61 25.76
N ILE A 455 16.51 -5.76 25.02
CA ILE A 455 16.83 -4.34 24.90
C ILE A 455 16.19 -3.59 26.07
N ALA A 456 17.00 -2.82 26.78
CA ALA A 456 16.53 -1.95 27.84
C ALA A 456 15.45 -0.97 27.34
N PRO A 457 14.56 -0.48 28.22
CA PRO A 457 13.60 0.55 27.83
C PRO A 457 14.32 1.85 27.41
N ILE A 458 13.83 2.51 26.36
CA ILE A 458 14.44 3.74 25.84
C ILE A 458 14.17 4.93 26.75
N ARG A 459 15.12 5.84 26.86
CA ARG A 459 14.92 7.15 27.50
C ARG A 459 13.84 7.96 26.77
N ASP A 460 13.28 8.93 27.49
CA ASP A 460 12.38 9.91 26.89
C ASP A 460 13.11 10.77 25.86
N PHE A 461 12.50 11.02 24.71
CA PHE A 461 13.12 11.82 23.65
C PHE A 461 12.08 12.44 22.71
N VAL A 462 12.56 13.35 21.86
CA VAL A 462 11.75 13.98 20.82
C VAL A 462 12.31 13.59 19.46
N LEU A 463 11.46 13.02 18.61
CA LEU A 463 11.76 12.72 17.22
C LEU A 463 11.37 13.93 16.33
N PRO A 464 12.32 14.59 15.66
CA PRO A 464 12.01 15.74 14.82
C PRO A 464 11.35 15.31 13.50
N PRO A 465 10.53 16.16 12.87
CA PRO A 465 9.89 15.87 11.58
C PRO A 465 10.88 15.76 10.41
N SER A 466 12.10 16.24 10.61
CA SER A 466 13.24 16.11 9.70
C SER A 466 13.93 14.75 9.80
N ASP A 467 13.63 13.94 10.82
CA ASP A 467 14.24 12.63 10.98
C ASP A 467 13.87 11.68 9.84
N TYR A 468 14.79 10.79 9.49
CA TYR A 468 14.57 9.71 8.53
C TYR A 468 13.44 8.76 8.97
N LEU A 469 13.24 8.58 10.28
CA LEU A 469 12.17 7.73 10.83
C LEU A 469 10.80 8.39 10.89
N ALA A 470 10.68 9.70 10.70
CA ALA A 470 9.39 10.39 10.80
C ALA A 470 8.26 9.78 9.93
N PRO A 471 8.51 9.32 8.68
CA PRO A 471 7.50 8.65 7.86
C PRO A 471 6.99 7.32 8.42
N TYR A 472 7.77 6.63 9.26
CA TYR A 472 7.35 5.38 9.92
C TYR A 472 6.20 5.62 10.90
N PHE A 473 6.25 6.76 11.60
CA PHE A 473 5.28 7.14 12.64
C PHE A 473 4.15 8.03 12.11
N SER A 474 4.04 8.24 10.80
CA SER A 474 3.07 9.21 10.24
C SER A 474 1.61 8.85 10.50
N ASP A 475 1.28 7.55 10.57
CA ASP A 475 -0.09 7.11 10.89
C ASP A 475 -0.44 7.44 12.34
N ILE A 476 0.45 7.15 13.28
CA ILE A 476 0.25 7.53 14.69
C ILE A 476 0.11 9.04 14.81
N LEU A 477 1.01 9.79 14.15
CA LEU A 477 1.01 11.25 14.20
C LEU A 477 -0.33 11.84 13.74
N ARG A 478 -0.90 11.27 12.68
CA ARG A 478 -2.19 11.71 12.13
C ARG A 478 -3.38 11.22 12.96
N GLN A 479 -3.39 9.96 13.37
CA GLN A 479 -4.53 9.34 14.06
C GLN A 479 -4.64 9.77 15.52
N ARG A 480 -3.52 9.81 16.27
CA ARG A 480 -3.49 10.14 17.70
C ARG A 480 -3.40 11.64 17.97
N PHE A 481 -2.69 12.39 17.13
CA PHE A 481 -2.40 13.82 17.38
C PHE A 481 -2.93 14.79 16.32
N GLY A 482 -3.50 14.30 15.21
CA GLY A 482 -4.08 15.16 14.17
C GLY A 482 -3.08 15.93 13.31
N PHE A 483 -1.76 15.64 13.42
CA PHE A 483 -0.73 16.33 12.64
C PHE A 483 -0.30 15.53 11.41
N GLY A 484 -0.01 16.23 10.31
CA GLY A 484 0.63 15.62 9.14
C GLY A 484 2.16 15.58 9.21
N SER A 485 2.76 16.57 9.88
CA SER A 485 4.20 16.68 10.15
C SER A 485 4.41 17.57 11.37
N ALA A 486 5.10 17.05 12.37
CA ALA A 486 5.35 17.66 13.67
C ALA A 486 6.46 16.90 14.40
N TYR A 487 7.00 17.49 15.47
CA TYR A 487 7.86 16.80 16.42
C TYR A 487 7.01 15.80 17.22
N LEU A 488 7.49 14.56 17.34
CA LEU A 488 6.81 13.50 18.08
C LEU A 488 7.57 13.23 19.38
N VAL A 489 6.85 13.23 20.50
CA VAL A 489 7.42 13.11 21.85
C VAL A 489 7.16 11.71 22.37
N PHE A 490 8.23 11.02 22.74
CA PHE A 490 8.21 9.65 23.22
C PHE A 490 8.55 9.61 24.71
N ARG A 491 7.72 8.89 25.47
CA ARG A 491 7.99 8.49 26.85
C ARG A 491 8.11 6.97 26.88
N ASN A 492 9.28 6.44 27.19
CA ASN A 492 9.54 5.00 27.18
C ASN A 492 9.03 4.27 25.91
N ALA A 493 9.43 4.76 24.72
CA ALA A 493 8.96 4.30 23.41
C ALA A 493 7.47 4.56 23.09
N GLU A 494 6.64 4.96 24.05
CA GLU A 494 5.25 5.32 23.78
C GLU A 494 5.14 6.78 23.31
N PRO A 495 4.47 7.07 22.18
CA PRO A 495 4.23 8.43 21.73
C PRO A 495 3.16 9.11 22.62
N VAL A 496 3.54 10.09 23.43
CA VAL A 496 2.66 10.75 24.43
C VAL A 496 2.21 12.15 24.03
N ALA A 497 2.95 12.81 23.13
CA ALA A 497 2.59 14.14 22.63
C ALA A 497 3.18 14.41 21.25
N ALA A 498 2.68 15.42 20.57
CA ALA A 498 3.27 15.97 19.36
C ALA A 498 3.13 17.50 19.33
N PHE A 499 4.10 18.18 18.71
CA PHE A 499 4.08 19.64 18.64
C PHE A 499 4.69 20.17 17.34
N LYS A 500 4.24 21.36 16.93
CA LYS A 500 4.89 22.13 15.86
C LYS A 500 5.69 23.25 16.48
N ALA A 501 6.89 23.43 15.97
CA ALA A 501 7.74 24.53 16.38
C ALA A 501 8.44 25.16 15.18
N ASN A 502 8.63 26.48 15.28
CA ASN A 502 9.50 27.23 14.40
C ASN A 502 10.80 27.53 15.12
N THR A 503 11.92 27.15 14.50
CA THR A 503 13.23 27.54 14.99
C THR A 503 13.67 28.81 14.27
N ARG A 504 13.50 29.96 14.93
CA ARG A 504 14.00 31.26 14.43
C ARG A 504 14.89 31.89 15.50
N GLU A 505 15.96 32.54 15.08
CA GLU A 505 16.89 33.26 15.98
C GLU A 505 17.43 32.39 17.15
N LYS A 506 17.63 31.08 16.91
CA LYS A 506 18.04 30.10 17.93
C LYS A 506 17.05 29.95 19.09
N VAL A 507 15.76 30.20 18.86
CA VAL A 507 14.67 29.94 19.81
C VAL A 507 13.76 28.87 19.23
N ILE A 508 13.32 27.92 20.06
CA ILE A 508 12.25 26.97 19.70
C ILE A 508 10.92 27.62 20.10
N ASP A 509 10.19 28.14 19.12
CA ASP A 509 8.87 28.73 19.33
C ASP A 509 7.78 27.70 18.99
N VAL A 510 7.09 27.21 20.02
CA VAL A 510 6.04 26.18 19.89
C VAL A 510 4.73 26.85 19.50
N THR A 511 4.22 26.51 18.31
CA THR A 511 2.99 27.09 17.74
C THR A 511 1.76 26.25 18.01
N ASP A 512 1.91 24.92 17.98
CA ASP A 512 0.83 23.97 18.26
C ASP A 512 1.35 22.82 19.13
N PHE A 513 0.52 22.34 20.06
CA PHE A 513 0.85 21.21 20.95
C PHE A 513 -0.41 20.37 21.20
N VAL A 514 -0.28 19.05 21.10
CA VAL A 514 -1.32 18.07 21.44
C VAL A 514 -0.67 16.93 22.22
N GLY A 515 -1.16 16.63 23.43
CA GLY A 515 -0.67 15.51 24.23
C GLY A 515 -0.74 15.76 25.74
N GLU A 516 -0.10 14.87 26.49
CA GLU A 516 -0.06 14.88 27.95
C GLU A 516 0.89 15.96 28.53
N GLU A 517 0.66 16.37 29.79
CA GLU A 517 1.58 17.27 30.52
C GLU A 517 2.99 16.67 30.67
N SER A 518 3.08 15.34 30.79
CA SER A 518 4.34 14.59 30.79
C SER A 518 5.18 14.89 29.55
N GLY A 519 4.54 15.00 28.38
CA GLY A 519 5.19 15.34 27.11
C GLY A 519 5.81 16.74 27.13
N TRP A 520 5.21 17.70 27.84
CA TRP A 520 5.76 19.05 27.94
C TRP A 520 7.08 19.10 28.71
N ARG A 521 7.23 18.26 29.75
CA ARG A 521 8.51 18.12 30.46
C ARG A 521 9.62 17.65 29.52
N ILE A 522 9.33 16.64 28.69
CA ILE A 522 10.28 16.09 27.71
C ILE A 522 10.67 17.15 26.67
N ILE A 523 9.74 18.00 26.24
CA ILE A 523 10.04 19.13 25.33
C ILE A 523 11.00 20.13 25.98
N LYS A 524 10.86 20.43 27.27
CA LYS A 524 11.81 21.30 27.99
C LYS A 524 13.20 20.68 28.07
N GLU A 525 13.27 19.39 28.38
CA GLU A 525 14.54 18.64 28.42
C GLU A 525 15.19 18.63 27.03
N PHE A 526 14.43 18.41 25.96
CA PHE A 526 14.90 18.53 24.58
C PHE A 526 15.46 19.93 24.27
N ALA A 527 14.72 21.00 24.59
CA ALA A 527 15.20 22.36 24.36
C ALA A 527 16.50 22.66 25.12
N TRP A 528 16.60 22.17 26.35
CA TRP A 528 17.81 22.27 27.18
C TRP A 528 18.98 21.48 26.58
N GLU A 529 18.76 20.23 26.14
CA GLU A 529 19.77 19.41 25.47
C GLU A 529 20.32 20.09 24.22
N HIS A 530 19.48 20.83 23.51
CA HIS A 530 19.86 21.58 22.31
C HIS A 530 20.42 22.98 22.60
N GLN A 531 20.44 23.41 23.86
CA GLN A 531 20.86 24.76 24.29
C GLN A 531 20.06 25.88 23.59
N LEU A 532 18.76 25.63 23.35
CA LEU A 532 17.86 26.59 22.71
C LEU A 532 16.78 27.00 23.71
N PRO A 533 16.56 28.30 23.94
CA PRO A 533 15.42 28.75 24.72
C PRO A 533 14.10 28.31 24.08
N LEU A 534 13.15 27.91 24.93
CA LEU A 534 11.79 27.54 24.55
C LEU A 534 10.87 28.75 24.73
N LYS A 535 10.07 29.07 23.71
CA LYS A 535 8.95 30.02 23.81
C LYS A 535 7.65 29.32 23.44
N THR A 536 6.58 29.67 24.13
CA THR A 536 5.23 29.20 23.80
C THR A 536 4.19 30.24 24.18
N SER A 537 3.14 30.34 23.37
CA SER A 537 1.93 31.12 23.69
C SER A 537 0.76 30.22 24.11
N ILE A 538 0.97 28.91 24.13
CA ILE A 538 -0.06 27.87 24.29
C ILE A 538 -0.33 27.61 25.77
N ARG A 539 -1.60 27.36 26.10
CA ARG A 539 -2.02 26.87 27.42
C ARG A 539 -2.06 25.35 27.41
N ILE A 540 -1.37 24.70 28.36
CA ILE A 540 -1.38 23.24 28.53
C ILE A 540 -2.01 22.96 29.89
N GLY A 541 -3.03 22.10 29.95
CA GLY A 541 -3.75 21.79 31.19
C GLY A 541 -4.43 23.01 31.86
N GLY A 542 -4.86 24.01 31.08
CA GLY A 542 -5.52 25.22 31.60
C GLY A 542 -4.60 26.29 32.18
N LYS A 543 -3.28 26.06 32.28
CA LYS A 543 -2.29 27.04 32.76
C LYS A 543 -1.55 27.69 31.59
N LYS A 544 -1.35 29.01 31.68
CA LYS A 544 -0.47 29.76 30.77
C LYS A 544 0.97 29.44 31.17
N MET A 545 1.69 28.71 30.33
CA MET A 545 3.09 28.38 30.61
C MET A 545 3.96 29.62 30.34
N ARG A 546 4.74 30.05 31.32
CA ARG A 546 5.78 31.07 31.17
C ARG A 546 7.11 30.43 30.85
#